data_AF-A0A3D5JFZ5-F1
#
_entry.id   AF-A0A3D5JFZ5-F1
#
_cell.length_a   1.000
_cell.length_b   1.000
_cell.length_c   1.000
_cell.angle_alpha   90.00
_cell.angle_beta   90.00
_cell.angle_gamma   90.00
#
_symmetry.space_group_name_H-M   'P 1'
#
loop_
_entity.id
_entity.type
_entity.pdbx_description
1 polymer ?
#
loop_
_entity_poly.entity_id
_entity_poly.type
_entity_poly.pdbx_seq_one_letter_code
_entity_poly.pdbx_strand_id
1 'polypeptide(L)'
;IVGVDGEIEHAAALIHPRFGAPVRGALGDATEIIPSTKKMGGPGATLAVPLTSKHSIWEFDHMDAAEICLPDAPHAGEIVVILALGIGGRPLKRIKPD
;
A
#
# COMPACT_ATOMS: atom_id res chain seq x y z
N ILE A 1 2.72 6.85 5.98
CA ILE A 1 3.50 8.10 6.03
C ILE A 1 3.77 8.39 7.50
N VAL A 2 5.03 8.46 7.90
CA VAL A 2 5.39 8.78 9.29
C VAL A 2 5.66 10.28 9.39
N GLY A 3 5.11 10.92 10.43
CA GLY A 3 5.32 12.33 10.75
C GLY A 3 6.79 12.66 11.03
N VAL A 4 7.14 13.94 10.93
CA VAL A 4 8.54 14.39 10.94
C VAL A 4 9.29 14.18 12.26
N ASP A 5 8.58 13.94 13.38
CA ASP A 5 9.20 13.62 14.68
C ASP A 5 9.39 12.10 14.88
N GLY A 6 8.99 11.27 13.91
CA GLY A 6 9.22 9.83 13.93
C GLY A 6 10.48 9.40 13.16
N GLU A 7 10.55 8.10 12.85
CA GLU A 7 11.59 7.53 11.98
C GLU A 7 11.00 6.61 10.91
N ILE A 8 11.73 6.41 9.80
CA ILE A 8 11.24 5.61 8.67
C ILE A 8 11.02 4.13 9.05
N GLU A 9 11.70 3.63 10.08
CA GLU A 9 11.53 2.27 10.57
C GLU A 9 10.22 2.08 11.35
N HIS A 10 9.60 3.15 11.87
CA HIS A 10 8.21 3.07 12.34
C HIS A 10 7.26 2.63 11.23
N ALA A 11 7.47 3.08 9.99
CA ALA A 11 6.70 2.60 8.84
C ALA A 11 7.06 1.15 8.49
N ALA A 12 8.33 0.77 8.59
CA ALA A 12 8.80 -0.60 8.34
C ALA A 12 8.12 -1.61 9.28
N ALA A 13 7.99 -1.26 10.55
CA ALA A 13 7.31 -2.07 11.55
C ALA A 13 5.84 -2.35 11.19
N LEU A 14 5.17 -1.39 10.53
CA LEU A 14 3.76 -1.50 10.14
C LEU A 14 3.55 -2.30 8.85
N ILE A 15 4.54 -2.38 7.96
CA ILE A 15 4.50 -3.24 6.76
C ILE A 15 5.00 -4.67 7.02
N HIS A 16 5.27 -5.02 8.29
CA HIS A 16 5.69 -6.34 8.70
C HIS A 16 4.56 -7.40 8.48
N PRO A 17 4.88 -8.67 8.22
CA PRO A 17 3.87 -9.75 8.07
C PRO A 17 2.88 -9.89 9.23
N ARG A 18 3.22 -9.39 10.42
CA ARG A 18 2.31 -9.34 11.57
C ARG A 18 1.07 -8.46 11.32
N PHE A 19 1.19 -7.42 10.51
CA PHE A 19 0.05 -6.63 10.02
C PHE A 19 -0.57 -7.27 8.77
N GLY A 20 0.25 -7.68 7.81
CA GLY A 20 -0.24 -8.17 6.52
C GLY A 20 -0.93 -9.53 6.54
N ALA A 21 -0.54 -10.46 7.42
CA ALA A 21 -1.13 -11.80 7.47
C ALA A 21 -2.62 -11.80 7.87
N PRO A 22 -3.07 -11.05 8.90
CA PRO A 22 -4.49 -10.87 9.18
C PRO A 22 -5.28 -10.28 8.01
N VAL A 23 -4.73 -9.29 7.31
CA VAL A 23 -5.37 -8.69 6.13
C VAL A 23 -5.58 -9.74 5.04
N ARG A 24 -4.56 -10.53 4.71
CA ARG A 24 -4.68 -11.62 3.73
C ARG A 24 -5.67 -12.70 4.19
N GLY A 25 -5.64 -13.07 5.46
CA GLY A 25 -6.59 -14.03 6.03
C GLY A 25 -8.05 -13.58 5.91
N ALA A 26 -8.32 -12.27 6.08
CA ALA A 26 -9.65 -11.70 5.89
C ALA A 26 -10.12 -11.73 4.43
N LEU A 27 -9.20 -11.77 3.46
CA LEU A 27 -9.50 -11.88 2.02
C LEU A 27 -9.66 -13.33 1.54
N GLY A 28 -9.47 -14.31 2.44
CA GLY A 28 -9.58 -15.74 2.17
C GLY A 28 -8.36 -16.31 1.47
N ASP A 29 -8.37 -16.29 0.14
CA ASP A 29 -7.42 -16.94 -0.76
C ASP A 29 -6.30 -16.01 -1.26
N ALA A 30 -5.95 -14.98 -0.46
CA ALA A 30 -4.83 -14.10 -0.75
C ALA A 30 -3.50 -14.76 -0.36
N THR A 31 -2.78 -15.28 -1.35
CA THR A 31 -1.51 -15.99 -1.18
C THR A 31 -0.28 -15.09 -1.33
N GLU A 32 -0.42 -13.98 -2.06
CA GLU A 32 0.70 -13.11 -2.40
C GLU A 32 1.02 -12.05 -1.35
N ILE A 33 2.25 -11.54 -1.43
CA ILE A 33 2.69 -10.42 -0.60
C ILE A 33 1.88 -9.15 -0.92
N ILE A 34 1.55 -8.38 0.12
CA ILE A 34 0.94 -7.05 -0.05
C ILE A 34 2.06 -6.08 -0.42
N PRO A 35 2.08 -5.49 -1.63
CA PRO A 35 3.09 -4.50 -1.99
C PRO A 35 2.88 -3.24 -1.16
N SER A 36 3.96 -2.50 -0.89
CA SER A 36 3.87 -1.28 -0.10
C SER A 36 4.96 -0.28 -0.46
N THR A 37 4.70 0.97 -0.15
CA THR A 37 5.69 2.06 -0.12
C THR A 37 5.69 2.68 1.26
N LYS A 38 6.84 3.20 1.70
CA LYS A 38 6.98 3.93 2.97
C LYS A 38 7.67 5.27 2.74
N LYS A 39 7.29 6.27 3.53
CA LYS A 39 7.75 7.66 3.38
C LYS A 39 7.63 8.40 4.71
N MET A 40 8.56 9.32 4.95
CA MET A 40 8.44 10.39 5.95
C MET A 40 7.80 11.63 5.30
N GLY A 41 6.93 12.33 6.01
CA GLY A 41 6.31 13.56 5.52
C GLY A 41 5.42 14.22 6.56
N GLY A 42 5.05 15.49 6.33
CA GLY A 42 4.07 16.22 7.15
C GLY A 42 2.67 16.22 6.53
N PRO A 43 1.75 17.07 7.04
CA PRO A 43 0.39 17.21 6.53
C PRO A 43 0.36 17.48 5.02
N GLY A 44 -0.52 16.80 4.30
CA GLY A 44 -0.65 16.93 2.85
C GLY A 44 0.40 16.16 2.04
N ALA A 45 1.29 15.40 2.69
CA ALA A 45 2.20 14.52 1.96
C ALA A 45 1.42 13.43 1.19
N THR A 46 1.77 13.25 -0.09
CA THR A 46 1.22 12.17 -0.91
C THR A 46 2.01 10.87 -0.78
N LEU A 47 1.30 9.75 -0.92
CA LEU A 47 1.87 8.41 -1.02
C LEU A 47 1.19 7.64 -2.16
N ALA A 48 2.00 7.10 -3.07
CA ALA A 48 1.56 6.14 -4.08
C ALA A 48 1.43 4.75 -3.44
N VAL A 49 0.21 4.21 -3.40
CA VAL A 49 -0.12 2.91 -2.83
C VAL A 49 -0.21 1.89 -3.97
N PRO A 50 0.77 0.99 -4.13
CA PRO A 50 0.75 0.00 -5.19
C PRO A 50 -0.36 -1.03 -4.95
N LEU A 51 -1.00 -1.43 -6.04
CA LEU A 51 -1.98 -2.50 -6.09
C LEU A 51 -1.45 -3.60 -7.01
N THR A 52 -1.51 -4.84 -6.54
CA THR A 52 -1.21 -6.03 -7.33
C THR A 52 -2.27 -7.10 -7.06
N SER A 53 -2.30 -8.13 -7.89
CA SER A 53 -3.16 -9.28 -7.63
C SER A 53 -2.86 -9.89 -6.26
N LYS A 54 -3.92 -10.33 -5.56
CA LYS A 54 -3.79 -11.11 -4.34
C LYS A 54 -3.36 -12.56 -4.58
N HIS A 55 -3.38 -13.02 -5.84
CA HIS A 55 -3.09 -14.41 -6.22
C HIS A 55 -1.72 -14.60 -6.90
N SER A 56 -1.25 -13.61 -7.66
CA SER A 56 0.07 -13.66 -8.31
C SER A 56 0.59 -12.27 -8.68
N ILE A 57 1.81 -11.93 -8.26
CA ILE A 57 2.46 -10.67 -8.67
C ILE A 57 2.71 -10.58 -10.18
N TRP A 58 2.63 -11.71 -10.90
CA TRP A 58 2.83 -11.77 -12.36
C TRP A 58 1.55 -11.55 -13.16
N GLU A 59 0.41 -11.34 -12.51
CA GLU A 59 -0.81 -10.90 -13.18
C GLU A 59 -0.72 -9.39 -13.49
N PHE A 60 0.00 -9.05 -14.56
CA PHE A 60 0.26 -7.67 -14.96
C PHE A 60 -1.02 -6.87 -15.18
N ASP A 61 -2.13 -7.49 -15.51
CA ASP A 61 -3.44 -6.84 -15.62
C ASP A 61 -3.91 -6.16 -14.32
N HIS A 62 -3.50 -6.69 -13.17
CA HIS A 62 -3.86 -6.21 -11.84
C HIS A 62 -2.86 -5.21 -11.24
N MET A 63 -1.75 -4.92 -11.92
CA MET A 63 -0.80 -3.91 -11.45
C MET A 63 -1.36 -2.51 -11.66
N ASP A 64 -1.53 -1.76 -10.57
CA ASP A 64 -1.98 -0.37 -10.58
C ASP A 64 -1.43 0.37 -9.34
N ALA A 65 -1.79 1.64 -9.17
CA ALA A 65 -1.53 2.37 -7.93
C ALA A 65 -2.60 3.43 -7.67
N ALA A 66 -2.84 3.72 -6.40
CA ALA A 66 -3.64 4.86 -5.98
C ALA A 66 -2.76 5.88 -5.25
N GLU A 67 -2.78 7.15 -5.67
CA GLU A 67 -2.17 8.22 -4.90
C GLU A 67 -3.15 8.73 -3.84
N ILE A 68 -2.72 8.75 -2.59
CA ILE A 68 -3.54 9.19 -1.45
C ILE A 68 -2.82 10.33 -0.73
N CYS A 69 -3.61 11.32 -0.31
CA CYS A 69 -3.19 12.48 0.45
C CYS A 69 -4.24 12.81 1.50
N LEU A 70 -3.79 13.13 2.73
CA LEU A 70 -4.64 13.68 3.77
C LEU A 70 -4.17 15.11 4.05
N PRO A 71 -4.98 16.15 3.75
CA PRO A 71 -4.53 17.54 3.84
C PRO A 71 -3.97 17.94 5.21
N ASP A 72 -4.49 17.37 6.29
CA ASP A 72 -4.12 17.69 7.67
C ASP A 72 -3.37 16.54 8.38
N ALA A 73 -2.78 15.59 7.65
CA ALA A 73 -2.07 14.46 8.28
C ALA A 73 -0.91 13.91 7.43
N PRO A 74 0.08 13.25 8.04
CA PRO A 74 0.28 13.11 9.49
C PRO A 74 0.81 14.40 10.13
N HIS A 75 0.37 14.71 11.36
CA HIS A 75 1.09 15.66 12.22
C HIS A 75 2.44 15.05 12.65
N ALA A 76 3.31 15.86 13.26
CA ALA A 76 4.71 15.51 13.47
C ALA A 76 4.92 14.19 14.25
N GLY A 77 4.11 13.93 15.29
CA GLY A 77 4.16 12.70 16.09
C GLY A 77 3.22 11.58 15.64
N GLU A 78 2.64 11.67 14.44
CA GLU A 78 1.62 10.73 13.97
C GLU A 78 2.12 9.81 12.85
N ILE A 79 1.33 8.77 12.54
CA ILE A 79 1.55 7.91 11.39
C ILE A 79 0.22 7.72 10.64
N VAL A 80 0.21 8.04 9.35
CA VAL A 80 -0.87 7.67 8.44
C VAL A 80 -0.60 6.29 7.85
N VAL A 81 -1.50 5.34 8.09
CA VAL A 81 -1.47 3.99 7.50
C VAL A 81 -2.57 3.88 6.45
N ILE A 82 -2.23 3.35 5.28
CA ILE A 82 -3.14 3.26 4.14
C ILE A 82 -3.14 1.82 3.63
N LEU A 83 -4.33 1.22 3.55
CA LEU A 83 -4.57 -0.08 2.91
C LEU A 83 -5.53 0.16 1.75
N ALA A 84 -5.12 -0.18 0.54
CA ALA A 84 -5.95 -0.10 -0.65
C ALA A 84 -6.33 -1.51 -1.13
N LEU A 85 -7.60 -1.70 -1.50
CA LEU A 85 -8.12 -2.93 -2.09
C LEU A 85 -8.82 -2.58 -3.40
N GLY A 86 -8.48 -3.31 -4.46
CA GLY A 86 -9.15 -3.20 -5.76
C GLY A 86 -10.13 -4.36 -5.97
N ILE A 87 -11.23 -4.09 -6.67
CA ILE A 87 -12.17 -5.12 -7.14
C ILE A 87 -11.84 -5.66 -8.54
N GLY A 88 -10.72 -5.23 -9.12
CA GLY A 88 -10.26 -5.59 -10.45
C GLY A 88 -8.95 -4.88 -10.80
N GLY A 89 -8.46 -5.12 -12.02
CA GLY A 89 -7.24 -4.50 -12.54
C GLY A 89 -7.48 -3.19 -13.28
N ARG A 90 -6.46 -2.79 -14.05
CA ARG A 90 -6.51 -1.56 -14.85
C ARG A 90 -7.73 -1.57 -15.80
N PRO A 91 -8.48 -0.45 -15.92
CA PRO A 91 -9.69 -0.40 -16.76
C PRO A 91 -9.45 -0.73 -18.25
N LEU A 92 -8.27 -0.43 -18.78
CA LEU A 92 -7.90 -0.65 -20.18
C LEU A 92 -6.61 -1.47 -20.30
N LYS A 93 -6.60 -2.62 -19.63
CA LYS A 93 -5.49 -3.60 -19.67
C LYS A 93 -5.28 -4.14 -21.10
N ARG A 94 -4.06 -3.99 -21.62
CA ARG A 94 -3.72 -4.32 -23.03
C ARG A 94 -2.26 -4.70 -23.25
N ILE A 95 -1.54 -5.06 -22.19
CA ILE A 95 -0.12 -5.41 -22.23
C ILE A 95 0.00 -6.86 -21.79
N LYS A 96 0.76 -7.67 -22.52
CA LYS A 96 1.06 -9.06 -22.16
C LYS A 96 2.51 -9.14 -21.69
N PRO A 97 2.82 -9.94 -20.65
CA PRO A 97 4.18 -10.39 -20.45
C PRO A 97 4.55 -11.25 -21.66
N ASP A 98 5.64 -10.90 -22.33
CA ASP A 98 6.18 -11.64 -23.47
C ASP A 98 6.58 -13.08 -23.09
#